data_AF-A0A934W7R3-F1
#
_entry.id   AF-A0A934W7R3-F1
#
_cell.length_a   1.000
_cell.length_b   1.000
_cell.length_c   1.000
_cell.angle_alpha   90.00
_cell.angle_beta   90.00
_cell.angle_gamma   90.00
#
_symmetry.space_group_name_H-M   'P 1'
#
loop_
_entity.id
_entity.type
_entity.pdbx_description
1 polymer ?
#
loop_
_entity_poly.entity_id
_entity_poly.type
_entity_poly.pdbx_seq_one_letter_code
_entity_poly.pdbx_strand_id
1 'polypeptide(L)'
;MRKRRDFLLASLAGAALSAAQAAEAEKRVEANEDLMREHGVLRRALLVYGACAQRLQQAPASVPPEALAKTAKLFRDFGEDYHERRIEEAFVFPAVRRLGGAVARYPDILKQQHDRGRELTEYVIGATRGERIADPQSLARALQEFIWMYENHAAREDTVVFPAWKEALSAKAYEDMGERFEDIEKQVFGHDGFDDAVKRVAAIETELGLGDIARFTMPALPAR
;
A
#
# COMPACT_ATOMS: atom_id res chain seq x y z
N MET A 1 34.52 63.70 -4.18
CA MET A 1 33.14 63.32 -3.83
C MET A 1 32.90 61.85 -4.15
N ARG A 2 32.39 61.11 -3.16
CA ARG A 2 31.64 59.82 -3.16
C ARG A 2 32.05 58.63 -4.07
N LYS A 3 32.67 57.65 -3.40
CA LYS A 3 32.44 56.18 -3.35
C LYS A 3 31.67 55.50 -4.50
N ARG A 4 32.35 54.57 -5.19
CA ARG A 4 31.75 53.35 -5.78
C ARG A 4 32.27 52.13 -5.01
N ARG A 5 31.48 51.70 -4.03
CA ARG A 5 31.53 50.37 -3.41
C ARG A 5 30.08 49.93 -3.28
N ASP A 6 29.85 48.63 -3.35
CA ASP A 6 28.60 47.93 -3.03
C ASP A 6 27.66 47.66 -4.22
N PHE A 7 28.07 46.71 -5.06
CA PHE A 7 27.15 45.87 -5.84
C PHE A 7 27.85 44.53 -6.08
N LEU A 8 27.78 43.59 -5.11
CA LEU A 8 28.14 42.17 -5.34
C LEU A 8 27.81 41.21 -4.16
N LEU A 9 26.83 41.51 -3.30
CA LEU A 9 26.49 40.64 -2.16
C LEU A 9 25.01 40.20 -2.07
N ALA A 10 24.23 40.29 -3.15
CA ALA A 10 22.82 39.91 -3.13
C ALA A 10 22.48 38.60 -3.87
N SER A 11 23.40 37.97 -4.61
CA SER A 11 23.08 36.81 -5.47
C SER A 11 23.30 35.44 -4.82
N LEU A 12 24.14 35.32 -3.78
CA LEU A 12 24.44 34.03 -3.15
C LEU A 12 23.32 33.54 -2.22
N ALA A 13 22.61 34.45 -1.56
CA ALA A 13 21.52 34.10 -0.64
C ALA A 13 20.28 33.54 -1.38
N GLY A 14 19.96 34.07 -2.56
CA GLY A 14 18.83 33.59 -3.36
C GLY A 14 19.03 32.20 -3.96
N ALA A 15 20.25 31.88 -4.41
CA ALA A 15 20.58 30.57 -4.95
C ALA A 15 20.63 29.46 -3.88
N ALA A 16 21.08 29.80 -2.67
CA ALA A 16 21.09 28.85 -1.54
C ALA A 16 19.66 28.55 -1.04
N LEU A 17 18.77 29.56 -1.02
CA LEU A 17 17.38 29.38 -0.63
C LEU A 17 16.59 28.56 -1.66
N SER A 18 16.83 28.79 -2.96
CA SER A 18 16.19 27.99 -4.03
C SER A 18 16.68 26.55 -4.06
N ALA A 19 17.97 26.32 -3.77
CA ALA A 19 18.53 24.97 -3.68
C ALA A 19 18.00 24.21 -2.45
N ALA A 20 17.83 24.89 -1.32
CA ALA A 20 17.24 24.30 -0.12
C ALA A 20 15.76 23.95 -0.34
N GLN A 21 14.97 24.84 -0.94
CA GLN A 21 13.58 24.56 -1.31
C GLN A 21 13.44 23.43 -2.33
N ALA A 22 14.33 23.37 -3.33
CA ALA A 22 14.35 22.27 -4.28
C ALA A 22 14.71 20.94 -3.61
N ALA A 23 15.68 20.93 -2.68
CA ALA A 23 16.06 19.73 -1.93
C ALA A 23 15.02 19.29 -0.89
N GLU A 24 14.17 20.21 -0.41
CA GLU A 24 13.06 19.91 0.50
C GLU A 24 11.85 19.37 -0.28
N ALA A 25 11.57 19.94 -1.47
CA ALA A 25 10.60 19.39 -2.41
C ALA A 25 10.99 18.00 -2.91
N GLU A 26 12.28 17.74 -3.15
CA GLU A 26 12.79 16.42 -3.58
C GLU A 26 12.64 15.33 -2.49
N LYS A 27 12.43 15.71 -1.23
CA LYS A 27 12.18 14.79 -0.11
C LYS A 27 10.70 14.63 0.23
N ARG A 28 9.82 15.40 -0.41
CA ARG A 28 8.37 15.27 -0.22
C ARG A 28 7.91 13.99 -0.88
N VAL A 29 7.08 13.24 -0.18
CA VAL A 29 6.49 12.03 -0.74
C VAL A 29 5.38 12.47 -1.70
N GLU A 30 5.48 12.02 -2.94
CA GLU A 30 4.50 12.35 -3.97
C GLU A 30 3.28 11.43 -3.87
N ALA A 31 2.12 11.85 -4.38
CA ALA A 31 0.88 11.09 -4.23
C ALA A 31 0.94 9.64 -4.75
N ASN A 32 1.67 9.37 -5.86
CA ASN A 32 1.88 7.98 -6.30
C ASN A 32 2.86 7.23 -5.42
N GLU A 33 3.87 7.91 -4.87
CA GLU A 33 4.80 7.28 -3.94
C GLU A 33 4.08 6.86 -2.66
N ASP A 34 3.18 7.69 -2.12
CA ASP A 34 2.34 7.31 -0.99
C ASP A 34 1.48 6.09 -1.31
N LEU A 35 0.72 6.10 -2.41
CA LEU A 35 -0.08 4.94 -2.85
C LEU A 35 0.76 3.67 -2.99
N MET A 36 1.96 3.77 -3.58
CA MET A 36 2.85 2.63 -3.76
C MET A 36 3.50 2.15 -2.46
N ARG A 37 3.76 3.06 -1.50
CA ARG A 37 4.21 2.71 -0.14
C ARG A 37 3.11 1.97 0.60
N GLU A 38 1.87 2.45 0.51
CA GLU A 38 0.68 1.79 1.08
C GLU A 38 0.51 0.38 0.49
N HIS A 39 0.68 0.21 -0.83
CA HIS A 39 0.77 -1.12 -1.46
C HIS A 39 1.91 -1.99 -0.91
N GLY A 40 3.03 -1.39 -0.50
CA GLY A 40 4.10 -2.10 0.21
C GLY A 40 3.63 -2.78 1.50
N VAL A 41 2.75 -2.13 2.27
CA VAL A 41 2.13 -2.72 3.47
C VAL A 41 1.17 -3.85 3.07
N LEU A 42 0.35 -3.64 2.03
CA LEU A 42 -0.59 -4.68 1.57
C LEU A 42 0.14 -5.93 1.06
N ARG A 43 1.24 -5.77 0.31
CA ARG A 43 2.10 -6.87 -0.13
C ARG A 43 2.64 -7.68 1.05
N ARG A 44 3.06 -7.01 2.13
CA ARG A 44 3.50 -7.70 3.35
C ARG A 44 2.38 -8.51 4.00
N ALA A 45 1.16 -7.99 4.02
CA ALA A 45 0.00 -8.76 4.47
C ALA A 45 -0.30 -9.96 3.55
N LEU A 46 -0.11 -9.84 2.22
CA LEU A 46 -0.23 -10.97 1.29
C LEU A 46 0.85 -12.04 1.52
N LEU A 47 2.08 -11.65 1.87
CA LEU A 47 3.13 -12.61 2.27
C LEU A 47 2.73 -13.39 3.52
N VAL A 48 2.12 -12.72 4.51
CA VAL A 48 1.55 -13.37 5.70
C VAL A 48 0.46 -14.37 5.29
N TYR A 49 -0.48 -13.98 4.43
CA TYR A 49 -1.50 -14.89 3.92
C TYR A 49 -0.90 -16.09 3.19
N GLY A 50 0.14 -15.90 2.37
CA GLY A 50 0.80 -16.99 1.64
C GLY A 50 1.44 -18.01 2.59
N ALA A 51 2.15 -17.53 3.60
CA ALA A 51 2.74 -18.39 4.64
C ALA A 51 1.65 -19.14 5.42
N CYS A 52 0.56 -18.47 5.81
CA CYS A 52 -0.57 -19.08 6.48
C CYS A 52 -1.28 -20.12 5.60
N ALA A 53 -1.52 -19.84 4.33
CA ALA A 53 -2.17 -20.76 3.40
C ALA A 53 -1.36 -22.06 3.24
N GLN A 54 -0.03 -21.96 3.12
CA GLN A 54 0.84 -23.13 3.07
C GLN A 54 0.77 -23.95 4.39
N ARG A 55 0.86 -23.28 5.54
CA ARG A 55 0.78 -23.94 6.85
C ARG A 55 -0.59 -24.58 7.10
N LEU A 56 -1.69 -23.94 6.69
CA LEU A 56 -3.04 -24.50 6.77
C LEU A 56 -3.21 -25.79 5.99
N GLN A 57 -2.44 -25.99 4.90
CA GLN A 57 -2.49 -27.23 4.11
C GLN A 57 -1.63 -28.35 4.73
N GLN A 58 -0.51 -28.00 5.37
CA GLN A 58 0.50 -28.97 5.83
C GLN A 58 0.40 -29.29 7.32
N ALA A 59 0.21 -28.28 8.15
CA ALA A 59 0.18 -28.36 9.60
C ALA A 59 -0.78 -27.29 10.17
N PRO A 60 -2.12 -27.45 10.03
CA PRO A 60 -3.09 -26.43 10.41
C PRO A 60 -2.94 -25.89 11.83
N ALA A 61 -2.55 -26.75 12.78
CA ALA A 61 -2.34 -26.38 14.17
C ALA A 61 -1.17 -25.41 14.39
N SER A 62 -0.30 -25.19 13.40
CA SER A 62 0.80 -24.23 13.44
C SER A 62 0.40 -22.80 13.08
N VAL A 63 -0.85 -22.58 12.64
CA VAL A 63 -1.35 -21.24 12.29
C VAL A 63 -2.13 -20.67 13.49
N PRO A 64 -1.60 -19.65 14.17
CA PRO A 64 -2.34 -18.97 15.23
C PRO A 64 -3.51 -18.18 14.62
N PRO A 65 -4.78 -18.47 14.98
CA PRO A 65 -5.93 -17.75 14.43
C PRO A 65 -5.87 -16.25 14.68
N GLU A 66 -5.33 -15.83 15.82
CA GLU A 66 -5.22 -14.43 16.20
C GLU A 66 -4.31 -13.63 15.26
N ALA A 67 -3.13 -14.13 14.88
CA ALA A 67 -2.24 -13.45 13.94
C ALA A 67 -2.91 -13.26 12.57
N LEU A 68 -3.61 -14.30 12.09
CA LEU A 68 -4.33 -14.22 10.82
C LEU A 68 -5.50 -13.23 10.91
N ALA A 69 -6.22 -13.19 12.04
CA ALA A 69 -7.27 -12.21 12.28
C ALA A 69 -6.74 -10.77 12.31
N LYS A 70 -5.59 -10.54 12.97
CA LYS A 70 -4.91 -9.24 12.99
C LYS A 70 -4.51 -8.80 11.59
N THR A 71 -4.02 -9.73 10.77
CA THR A 71 -3.67 -9.47 9.36
C THR A 71 -4.89 -9.04 8.57
N ALA A 72 -6.00 -9.77 8.67
CA ALA A 72 -7.23 -9.44 7.97
C ALA A 72 -7.85 -8.11 8.40
N LYS A 73 -7.80 -7.79 9.70
CA LYS A 73 -8.23 -6.48 10.19
C LYS A 73 -7.33 -5.35 9.69
N LEU A 74 -6.01 -5.55 9.65
CA LEU A 74 -5.12 -4.57 9.06
C LEU A 74 -5.44 -4.35 7.58
N PHE A 75 -5.61 -5.42 6.80
CA PHE A 75 -5.95 -5.32 5.39
C PHE A 75 -7.29 -4.59 5.19
N ARG A 76 -8.29 -4.91 6.01
CA ARG A 76 -9.59 -4.22 5.99
C ARG A 76 -9.47 -2.73 6.29
N ASP A 77 -8.89 -2.40 7.44
CA ASP A 77 -8.94 -1.03 7.95
C ASP A 77 -8.01 -0.10 7.14
N PHE A 78 -6.85 -0.60 6.70
CA PHE A 78 -5.83 0.18 5.98
C PHE A 78 -5.94 0.04 4.45
N GLY A 79 -6.04 -1.19 3.94
CA GLY A 79 -6.16 -1.44 2.50
C GLY A 79 -7.55 -1.11 1.98
N GLU A 80 -8.58 -1.73 2.51
CA GLU A 80 -9.91 -1.67 1.91
C GLU A 80 -10.67 -0.37 2.27
N ASP A 81 -10.74 -0.05 3.56
CA ASP A 81 -11.55 1.08 4.03
C ASP A 81 -10.87 2.43 3.86
N TYR A 82 -9.54 2.48 3.88
CA TYR A 82 -8.76 3.71 3.69
C TYR A 82 -8.22 3.83 2.27
N HIS A 83 -7.22 3.02 1.89
CA HIS A 83 -6.54 3.14 0.60
C HIS A 83 -7.51 3.00 -0.58
N GLU A 84 -8.22 1.88 -0.68
CA GLU A 84 -9.15 1.63 -1.78
C GLU A 84 -10.33 2.61 -1.73
N ARG A 85 -11.13 2.58 -0.66
CA ARG A 85 -12.42 3.27 -0.61
C ARG A 85 -12.29 4.80 -0.51
N ARG A 86 -11.36 5.30 0.31
CA ARG A 86 -11.27 6.74 0.58
C ARG A 86 -10.36 7.45 -0.39
N ILE A 87 -9.42 6.74 -1.01
CA ILE A 87 -8.46 7.35 -1.93
C ILE A 87 -8.76 6.94 -3.37
N GLU A 88 -8.60 5.66 -3.70
CA GLU A 88 -8.65 5.22 -5.10
C GLU A 88 -10.04 5.36 -5.72
N GLU A 89 -11.05 4.79 -5.06
CA GLU A 89 -12.44 4.80 -5.51
C GLU A 89 -12.99 6.23 -5.62
N ALA A 90 -12.54 7.12 -4.73
CA ALA A 90 -13.01 8.49 -4.63
C ALA A 90 -12.31 9.47 -5.59
N PHE A 91 -11.00 9.31 -5.83
CA PHE A 91 -10.20 10.31 -6.53
C PHE A 91 -9.46 9.77 -7.76
N VAL A 92 -8.90 8.56 -7.68
CA VAL A 92 -8.12 7.96 -8.77
C VAL A 92 -9.04 7.46 -9.88
N PHE A 93 -9.98 6.59 -9.53
CA PHE A 93 -10.85 5.91 -10.48
C PHE A 93 -11.70 6.89 -11.32
N PRO A 94 -12.32 7.95 -10.76
CA PRO A 94 -13.07 8.91 -11.57
C PRO A 94 -12.21 9.66 -12.59
N ALA A 95 -10.96 9.99 -12.24
CA ALA A 95 -10.05 10.67 -13.16
C ALA A 95 -9.59 9.75 -14.30
N VAL A 96 -9.25 8.49 -13.98
CA VAL A 96 -8.83 7.51 -15.00
C VAL A 96 -9.97 7.18 -15.97
N ARG A 97 -11.23 7.08 -15.50
CA ARG A 97 -12.39 6.89 -16.40
C ARG A 97 -12.50 7.99 -17.45
N ARG A 98 -12.18 9.24 -17.09
CA ARG A 98 -12.30 10.40 -18.00
C ARG A 98 -11.27 10.40 -19.14
N LEU A 99 -10.16 9.68 -19.00
CA LEU A 99 -9.15 9.55 -20.07
C LEU A 99 -9.65 8.76 -21.27
N GLY A 100 -10.66 7.90 -21.10
CA GLY A 100 -11.15 7.02 -22.16
C GLY A 100 -10.13 5.96 -22.57
N GLY A 101 -10.27 5.45 -23.79
CA GLY A 101 -9.36 4.43 -24.35
C GLY A 101 -9.33 3.11 -23.57
N ALA A 102 -8.24 2.36 -23.73
CA ALA A 102 -8.09 1.04 -23.12
C ALA A 102 -7.95 1.09 -21.59
N VAL A 103 -7.48 2.21 -21.02
CA VAL A 103 -7.24 2.34 -19.58
C VAL A 103 -8.54 2.56 -18.79
N ALA A 104 -9.55 3.18 -19.40
CA ALA A 104 -10.82 3.48 -18.76
C ALA A 104 -11.62 2.23 -18.32
N ARG A 105 -11.24 1.02 -18.76
CA ARG A 105 -11.84 -0.24 -18.30
C ARG A 105 -11.38 -0.69 -16.91
N TYR A 106 -10.19 -0.25 -16.48
CA TYR A 106 -9.59 -0.74 -15.23
C TYR A 106 -10.40 -0.34 -13.99
N PRO A 107 -10.85 0.93 -13.83
CA PRO A 107 -11.56 1.36 -12.63
C PRO A 107 -12.76 0.49 -12.23
N ASP A 108 -13.55 0.01 -13.20
CA ASP A 108 -14.73 -0.81 -12.90
C ASP A 108 -14.36 -2.25 -12.51
N ILE A 109 -13.32 -2.81 -13.15
CA ILE A 109 -12.79 -4.14 -12.81
C ILE A 109 -12.13 -4.11 -11.44
N LEU A 110 -11.31 -3.09 -11.16
CA LEU A 110 -10.61 -2.93 -9.88
C LEU A 110 -11.61 -2.70 -8.75
N LYS A 111 -12.65 -1.88 -8.97
CA LYS A 111 -13.74 -1.72 -8.00
C LYS A 111 -14.47 -3.03 -7.71
N GLN A 112 -14.71 -3.87 -8.71
CA GLN A 112 -15.27 -5.22 -8.50
C GLN A 112 -14.32 -6.09 -7.68
N GLN A 113 -13.01 -5.98 -7.91
CA GLN A 113 -12.00 -6.70 -7.13
C GLN A 113 -11.93 -6.20 -5.67
N HIS A 114 -12.05 -4.89 -5.41
CA HIS A 114 -12.19 -4.35 -4.05
C HIS A 114 -13.40 -4.93 -3.32
N ASP A 115 -14.57 -4.98 -4.00
CA ASP A 115 -15.78 -5.57 -3.41
C ASP A 115 -15.56 -7.05 -3.07
N ARG A 116 -14.90 -7.80 -3.95
CA ARG A 116 -14.56 -9.21 -3.68
C ARG A 116 -13.52 -9.36 -2.57
N GLY A 117 -12.56 -8.44 -2.48
CA GLY A 117 -11.57 -8.38 -1.41
C GLY A 117 -12.24 -8.29 -0.05
N ARG A 118 -13.15 -7.33 0.11
CA ARG A 118 -13.94 -7.14 1.34
C ARG A 118 -14.73 -8.39 1.76
N GLU A 119 -15.34 -9.09 0.80
CA GLU A 119 -16.04 -10.36 1.09
C GLU A 119 -15.09 -11.44 1.61
N LEU A 120 -13.92 -11.59 0.98
CA LEU A 120 -12.92 -12.57 1.40
C LEU A 120 -12.29 -12.20 2.75
N THR A 121 -12.07 -10.92 3.01
CA THR A 121 -11.57 -10.42 4.28
C THR A 121 -12.53 -10.75 5.43
N GLU A 122 -13.84 -10.52 5.24
CA GLU A 122 -14.84 -10.91 6.24
C GLU A 122 -14.93 -12.43 6.43
N TYR A 123 -14.72 -13.22 5.37
CA TYR A 123 -14.61 -14.67 5.48
C TYR A 123 -13.41 -15.09 6.34
N VAL A 124 -12.22 -14.50 6.13
CA VAL A 124 -11.01 -14.77 6.94
C VAL A 124 -11.23 -14.37 8.41
N ILE A 125 -11.84 -13.20 8.66
CA ILE A 125 -12.18 -12.76 10.01
C ILE A 125 -13.17 -13.72 10.67
N GLY A 126 -14.18 -14.21 9.94
CA GLY A 126 -15.13 -15.21 10.43
C GLY A 126 -14.45 -16.53 10.79
N ALA A 127 -13.57 -17.02 9.92
CA ALA A 127 -12.87 -18.29 10.08
C ALA A 127 -11.85 -18.30 11.25
N THR A 128 -11.44 -17.12 11.73
CA THR A 128 -10.43 -16.94 12.79
C THR A 128 -11.04 -16.64 14.17
N ARG A 129 -12.37 -16.66 14.33
CA ARG A 129 -13.05 -16.35 15.61
C ARG A 129 -12.86 -17.40 16.71
N GLY A 130 -12.62 -18.66 16.34
CA GLY A 130 -12.42 -19.75 17.29
C GLY A 130 -10.97 -19.91 17.72
N GLU A 131 -10.73 -20.68 18.79
CA GLU A 131 -9.38 -21.05 19.24
C GLU A 131 -8.58 -21.85 18.18
N ARG A 132 -9.29 -22.47 17.24
CA ARG A 132 -8.72 -23.25 16.13
C ARG A 132 -9.49 -22.95 14.84
N ILE A 133 -8.80 -23.04 13.71
CA ILE A 133 -9.42 -22.94 12.39
C ILE A 133 -10.23 -24.21 12.10
N ALA A 134 -11.55 -24.06 11.95
CA ALA A 134 -12.48 -25.18 11.79
C ALA A 134 -12.38 -25.86 10.40
N ASP A 135 -12.16 -25.07 9.35
CA ASP A 135 -11.97 -25.58 7.97
C ASP A 135 -10.69 -24.99 7.35
N PRO A 136 -9.52 -25.58 7.68
CA PRO A 136 -8.23 -25.10 7.19
C PRO A 136 -8.11 -25.12 5.66
N GLN A 137 -8.71 -26.10 4.99
CA GLN A 137 -8.60 -26.28 3.56
C GLN A 137 -9.36 -25.20 2.79
N SER A 138 -10.59 -24.88 3.22
CA SER A 138 -11.33 -23.77 2.60
C SER A 138 -10.70 -22.42 2.89
N LEU A 139 -10.20 -22.21 4.12
CA LEU A 139 -9.48 -20.98 4.45
C LEU A 139 -8.20 -20.83 3.62
N ALA A 140 -7.41 -21.90 3.46
CA ALA A 140 -6.22 -21.86 2.63
C ALA A 140 -6.53 -21.50 1.16
N ARG A 141 -7.61 -22.06 0.58
CA ARG A 141 -8.06 -21.70 -0.77
C ARG A 141 -8.47 -20.23 -0.87
N ALA A 142 -9.27 -19.74 0.08
CA ALA A 142 -9.69 -18.34 0.10
C ALA A 142 -8.49 -17.38 0.16
N LEU A 143 -7.48 -17.68 0.99
CA LEU A 143 -6.24 -16.91 1.06
C LEU A 143 -5.47 -16.93 -0.27
N GLN A 144 -5.38 -18.09 -0.93
CA GLN A 144 -4.70 -18.21 -2.23
C GLN A 144 -5.43 -17.42 -3.33
N GLU A 145 -6.75 -17.47 -3.37
CA GLU A 145 -7.58 -16.69 -4.30
C GLU A 145 -7.42 -15.19 -4.05
N PHE A 146 -7.41 -14.77 -2.79
CA PHE A 146 -7.15 -13.38 -2.39
C PHE A 146 -5.79 -12.91 -2.90
N ILE A 147 -4.72 -13.66 -2.61
CA ILE A 147 -3.35 -13.31 -3.03
C ILE A 147 -3.27 -13.22 -4.55
N TRP A 148 -3.79 -14.22 -5.27
CA TRP A 148 -3.73 -14.23 -6.73
C TRP A 148 -4.42 -13.02 -7.35
N MET A 149 -5.58 -12.63 -6.81
CA MET A 149 -6.28 -11.43 -7.24
C MET A 149 -5.48 -10.16 -6.92
N TYR A 150 -5.09 -9.95 -5.67
CA TYR A 150 -4.47 -8.70 -5.23
C TYR A 150 -3.07 -8.46 -5.78
N GLU A 151 -2.27 -9.51 -5.97
CA GLU A 151 -0.96 -9.38 -6.64
C GLU A 151 -1.14 -8.90 -8.09
N ASN A 152 -2.15 -9.40 -8.80
CA ASN A 152 -2.44 -8.93 -10.15
C ASN A 152 -3.03 -7.52 -10.15
N HIS A 153 -3.92 -7.22 -9.20
CA HIS A 153 -4.60 -5.95 -8.99
C HIS A 153 -3.60 -4.81 -8.76
N ALA A 154 -2.83 -4.86 -7.67
CA ALA A 154 -1.88 -3.82 -7.29
C ALA A 154 -0.78 -3.64 -8.35
N ALA A 155 -0.37 -4.72 -9.04
CA ALA A 155 0.58 -4.60 -10.14
C ALA A 155 0.05 -3.76 -11.31
N ARG A 156 -1.26 -3.80 -11.61
CA ARG A 156 -1.85 -2.97 -12.68
C ARG A 156 -2.14 -1.57 -12.19
N GLU A 157 -2.45 -1.39 -10.92
CA GLU A 157 -2.56 -0.06 -10.34
C GLU A 157 -1.24 0.69 -10.43
N ASP A 158 -0.17 0.11 -9.90
CA ASP A 158 1.16 0.70 -9.86
C ASP A 158 1.71 1.06 -11.25
N THR A 159 1.47 0.21 -12.24
CA THR A 159 2.15 0.30 -13.55
C THR A 159 1.27 0.82 -14.68
N VAL A 160 -0.04 0.90 -14.48
CA VAL A 160 -0.99 1.34 -15.53
C VAL A 160 -1.92 2.43 -15.01
N VAL A 161 -2.58 2.21 -13.87
CA VAL A 161 -3.63 3.13 -13.39
C VAL A 161 -3.04 4.38 -12.77
N PHE A 162 -2.09 4.27 -11.84
CA PHE A 162 -1.47 5.43 -11.18
C PHE A 162 -0.65 6.30 -12.15
N PRO A 163 0.08 5.75 -13.14
CA PRO A 163 0.67 6.57 -14.19
C PRO A 163 -0.38 7.32 -15.01
N ALA A 164 -1.44 6.64 -15.46
CA ALA A 164 -2.51 7.27 -16.22
C ALA A 164 -3.25 8.34 -15.39
N TRP A 165 -3.46 8.09 -14.10
CA TRP A 165 -4.03 9.05 -13.17
C TRP A 165 -3.18 10.32 -13.05
N LYS A 166 -1.85 10.17 -12.90
CA LYS A 166 -0.92 11.29 -12.87
C LYS A 166 -0.96 12.10 -14.17
N GLU A 167 -1.02 11.44 -15.33
CA GLU A 167 -1.15 12.09 -16.64
C GLU A 167 -2.49 12.83 -16.81
N ALA A 168 -3.55 12.37 -16.14
CA ALA A 168 -4.87 13.01 -16.18
C ALA A 168 -4.93 14.35 -15.43
N LEU A 169 -3.91 14.68 -14.62
CA LEU A 169 -3.89 15.83 -13.74
C LEU A 169 -2.83 16.85 -14.19
N SER A 170 -3.10 18.13 -13.92
CA SER A 170 -2.04 19.14 -13.97
C SER A 170 -1.06 18.94 -12.80
N ALA A 171 0.17 19.43 -12.92
CA ALA A 171 1.17 19.33 -11.86
C ALA A 171 0.65 19.85 -10.50
N LYS A 172 -0.03 21.01 -10.50
CA LYS A 172 -0.62 21.58 -9.27
C LYS A 172 -1.74 20.71 -8.72
N ALA A 173 -2.63 20.21 -9.59
CA ALA A 173 -3.71 19.33 -9.15
C ALA A 173 -3.18 18.00 -8.59
N TYR A 174 -2.07 17.49 -9.12
CA TYR A 174 -1.41 16.30 -8.62
C TYR A 174 -0.76 16.52 -7.24
N GLU A 175 -0.05 17.63 -7.07
CA GLU A 175 0.49 18.05 -5.76
C GLU A 175 -0.62 18.19 -4.71
N ASP A 176 -1.75 18.81 -5.08
CA ASP A 176 -2.91 18.97 -4.19
C ASP A 176 -3.55 17.64 -3.77
N MET A 177 -3.39 16.57 -4.57
CA MET A 177 -3.85 15.24 -4.17
C MET A 177 -2.98 14.66 -3.06
N GLY A 178 -1.68 14.90 -3.05
CA GLY A 178 -0.80 14.47 -1.94
C GLY A 178 -1.26 15.07 -0.61
N GLU A 179 -1.44 16.40 -0.57
CA GLU A 179 -1.97 17.09 0.62
C GLU A 179 -3.35 16.56 1.04
N ARG A 180 -4.20 16.27 0.05
CA ARG A 180 -5.53 15.73 0.32
C ARG A 180 -5.48 14.34 0.91
N PHE A 181 -4.54 13.49 0.49
CA PHE A 181 -4.41 12.13 1.00
C PHE A 181 -3.89 12.15 2.44
N GLU A 182 -2.91 13.00 2.76
CA GLU A 182 -2.47 13.22 4.15
C GLU A 182 -3.62 13.68 5.07
N ASP A 183 -4.49 14.58 4.59
CA ASP A 183 -5.65 15.03 5.34
C ASP A 183 -6.65 13.90 5.59
N ILE A 184 -6.89 13.05 4.60
CA ILE A 184 -7.79 11.89 4.71
C ILE A 184 -7.20 10.87 5.69
N GLU A 185 -5.90 10.62 5.63
CA GLU A 185 -5.19 9.73 6.56
C GLU A 185 -5.39 10.20 8.01
N LYS A 186 -5.10 11.48 8.28
CA LYS A 186 -5.30 12.08 9.62
C LYS A 186 -6.75 12.02 10.07
N GLN A 187 -7.71 12.17 9.17
CA GLN A 187 -9.14 12.02 9.50
C GLN A 187 -9.53 10.58 9.84
N VAL A 188 -8.92 9.59 9.19
CA VAL A 188 -9.24 8.17 9.39
C VAL A 188 -8.56 7.63 10.64
N PHE A 189 -7.27 7.92 10.82
CA PHE A 189 -6.46 7.31 11.88
C PHE A 189 -6.19 8.24 13.06
N GLY A 190 -6.34 9.55 12.91
CA GLY A 190 -6.03 10.55 13.95
C GLY A 190 -4.53 10.74 14.20
N HIS A 191 -3.68 9.97 13.53
CA HIS A 191 -2.22 9.99 13.58
C HIS A 191 -1.66 9.56 12.22
N ASP A 192 -0.34 9.36 12.14
CA ASP A 192 0.34 8.77 10.98
C ASP A 192 -0.13 7.31 10.80
N GLY A 193 -0.98 7.08 9.79
CA GLY A 193 -1.64 5.80 9.53
C GLY A 193 -0.68 4.80 8.89
N PHE A 194 0.15 5.26 7.97
CA PHE A 194 1.19 4.48 7.32
C PHE A 194 2.18 3.89 8.33
N ASP A 195 2.75 4.71 9.22
CA ASP A 195 3.71 4.24 10.21
C ASP A 195 3.09 3.23 11.21
N ASP A 196 1.83 3.44 11.60
CA ASP A 196 1.09 2.48 12.42
C ASP A 196 0.89 1.15 11.67
N ALA A 197 0.44 1.21 10.41
CA ALA A 197 0.24 0.03 9.58
C ALA A 197 1.53 -0.77 9.39
N VAL A 198 2.67 -0.09 9.16
CA VAL A 198 4.00 -0.69 9.07
C VAL A 198 4.39 -1.41 10.38
N LYS A 199 4.14 -0.79 11.53
CA LYS A 199 4.41 -1.39 12.85
C LYS A 199 3.52 -2.60 13.11
N ARG A 200 2.23 -2.50 12.79
CA ARG A 200 1.25 -3.59 12.95
C ARG A 200 1.63 -4.81 12.12
N VAL A 201 1.94 -4.63 10.83
CA VAL A 201 2.35 -5.77 9.99
C VAL A 201 3.69 -6.37 10.43
N ALA A 202 4.65 -5.54 10.88
CA ALA A 202 5.92 -6.05 11.41
C ALA A 202 5.76 -6.92 12.67
N ALA A 203 4.83 -6.53 13.56
CA ALA A 203 4.51 -7.32 14.74
C ALA A 203 3.89 -8.67 14.37
N ILE A 204 2.97 -8.69 13.40
CA ILE A 204 2.34 -9.92 12.86
C ILE A 204 3.41 -10.84 12.23
N GLU A 205 4.28 -10.28 11.39
CA GLU A 205 5.37 -11.03 10.78
C GLU A 205 6.30 -11.65 11.83
N THR A 206 6.62 -10.90 12.89
CA THR A 206 7.43 -11.40 14.00
C THR A 206 6.74 -12.57 14.72
N GLU A 207 5.45 -12.43 15.04
CA GLU A 207 4.63 -13.47 15.68
C GLU A 207 4.61 -14.78 14.85
N LEU A 208 4.60 -14.65 13.52
CA LEU A 208 4.58 -15.80 12.60
C LEU A 208 5.98 -16.31 12.20
N GLY A 209 7.06 -15.69 12.69
CA GLY A 209 8.44 -16.05 12.34
C GLY A 209 8.86 -15.64 10.92
N LEU A 210 8.23 -14.60 10.38
CA LEU A 210 8.49 -13.99 9.07
C LEU A 210 9.29 -12.68 9.17
N GLY A 211 9.54 -12.15 10.37
CA GLY A 211 10.20 -10.84 10.56
C GLY A 211 11.71 -10.81 10.26
N ASP A 212 12.39 -11.95 10.19
CA ASP A 212 13.80 -12.03 9.81
C ASP A 212 13.93 -12.27 8.29
N ILE A 213 14.27 -11.22 7.55
CA ILE A 213 14.40 -11.30 6.09
C ILE A 213 15.51 -12.24 5.63
N ALA A 214 16.53 -12.50 6.46
CA ALA A 214 17.63 -13.40 6.10
C ALA A 214 17.13 -14.82 5.86
N ARG A 215 16.02 -15.23 6.49
CA ARG A 215 15.38 -16.55 6.30
C ARG A 215 14.87 -16.79 4.89
N PHE A 216 14.67 -15.75 4.10
CA PHE A 216 14.25 -15.83 2.70
C PHE A 216 15.42 -15.77 1.72
N THR A 217 16.66 -15.82 2.21
CA THR A 217 17.85 -16.03 1.37
C THR A 217 17.95 -17.51 1.02
N MET A 218 17.71 -17.84 -0.26
CA MET A 218 17.71 -19.23 -0.72
C MET A 218 19.12 -19.83 -0.72
N PRO A 219 19.28 -21.13 -0.37
CA PRO A 219 20.57 -21.80 -0.40
C PRO A 219 21.15 -21.85 -1.81
N ALA A 220 22.46 -22.06 -1.92
CA ALA A 220 23.13 -22.25 -3.20
C ALA A 220 22.47 -23.37 -4.00
N LEU A 221 22.32 -23.16 -5.32
CA LEU A 221 21.81 -24.19 -6.21
C LEU A 221 22.76 -25.40 -6.22
N PRO A 222 22.23 -26.63 -6.42
CA PRO A 222 23.07 -27.81 -6.59
C PRO A 222 24.14 -27.59 -7.66
N ALA A 223 25.36 -28.07 -7.40
CA ALA A 223 26.40 -28.13 -8.43
C ALA A 223 25.91 -28.99 -9.61
N ARG A 224 26.17 -28.54 -10.84
CA ARG A 224 25.84 -29.27 -12.07
C ARG A 224 26.69 -30.53 -12.23
#